data_AF-A0A8T5NQI3-F1
#
_entry.id   AF-A0A8T5NQI3-F1
#
_cell.length_a   1.000
_cell.length_b   1.000
_cell.length_c   1.000
_cell.angle_alpha   90.00
_cell.angle_beta   90.00
_cell.angle_gamma   90.00
#
_symmetry.space_group_name_H-M   'P 1'
#
loop_
_entity.id
_entity.type
_entity.pdbx_description
1 polymer ?
#
loop_
_entity_poly.entity_id
_entity_poly.type
_entity_poly.pdbx_seq_one_letter_code
_entity_poly.pdbx_strand_id
1 'polypeptide(L)' 'YKLGYHKAAKIMQLKQRAEIWTVTSLANEVIESAKMKPYNDIQSALDDAIAVFRKRGQEPKVVVMPNGGGCVPYISTP' A
#
# COMPACT_ATOMS: atom_id res chain seq x y z
N TYR A 1 -5.15 -23.70 -13.57
CA TYR A 1 -5.05 -22.24 -13.77
C TYR A 1 -6.37 -21.59 -13.35
N LYS A 2 -6.35 -20.57 -12.48
CA LYS A 2 -7.53 -19.76 -12.13
C LYS A 2 -7.20 -18.30 -12.46
N LEU A 3 -8.07 -17.63 -13.20
CA LEU A 3 -7.84 -16.24 -13.62
C LEU A 3 -7.65 -15.34 -12.40
N GLY A 4 -6.64 -14.47 -12.42
CA GLY A 4 -6.35 -13.51 -11.35
C GLY A 4 -5.62 -14.05 -10.12
N TYR A 5 -5.51 -15.37 -9.93
CA TYR A 5 -4.85 -15.96 -8.75
C TYR A 5 -3.39 -15.54 -8.59
N HIS A 6 -2.65 -15.41 -9.70
CA HIS A 6 -1.25 -15.01 -9.65
C HIS A 6 -1.05 -13.57 -9.14
N LYS A 7 -2.00 -12.66 -9.40
CA LYS A 7 -1.98 -11.29 -8.86
C LYS A 7 -2.31 -11.30 -7.37
N ALA A 8 -3.34 -12.03 -6.96
CA ALA A 8 -3.71 -12.19 -5.56
C ALA A 8 -2.55 -12.78 -4.72
N ALA A 9 -1.87 -13.80 -5.25
CA ALA A 9 -0.69 -14.39 -4.60
C ALA A 9 0.44 -13.36 -4.41
N LYS A 10 0.66 -12.45 -5.38
CA LYS A 10 1.65 -11.38 -5.27
C LYS A 10 1.28 -10.33 -4.22
N ILE A 11 0.01 -9.96 -4.11
CA ILE A 11 -0.49 -9.09 -3.04
C ILE A 11 -0.26 -9.74 -1.67
N MET A 12 -0.58 -11.03 -1.53
CA MET A 12 -0.33 -11.77 -0.31
C MET A 12 1.16 -11.88 0.04
N GLN A 13 2.02 -12.10 -0.96
CA GLN A 13 3.47 -12.11 -0.78
C GLN A 13 3.98 -10.74 -0.30
N LEU A 14 3.47 -9.63 -0.86
CA LEU A 14 3.82 -8.28 -0.42
C LEU A 14 3.36 -8.02 1.02
N LYS A 15 2.17 -8.50 1.39
CA LYS A 15 1.61 -8.33 2.74
C LYS A 15 2.47 -8.94 3.85
N GLN A 16 3.31 -9.92 3.55
CA GLN A 16 4.25 -10.49 4.53
C GLN A 16 5.34 -9.51 4.97
N ARG A 17 5.61 -8.46 4.18
CA ARG A 17 6.70 -7.50 4.41
C ARG A 17 6.29 -6.03 4.37
N ALA A 18 5.04 -5.74 4.03
CA ALA A 18 4.51 -4.38 3.91
C ALA A 18 3.01 -4.35 4.21
N GLU A 19 2.53 -3.22 4.71
CA GLU A 19 1.10 -2.96 4.79
C GLU A 19 0.63 -2.27 3.49
N ILE A 20 -0.57 -2.62 3.04
CA ILE A 20 -1.17 -2.06 1.82
C ILE A 20 -2.45 -1.35 2.24
N TRP A 21 -2.46 -0.02 2.10
CA TRP A 21 -3.57 0.84 2.48
C TRP A 21 -4.18 1.43 1.21
N THR A 22 -5.49 1.68 1.19
CA THR A 22 -6.22 2.03 -0.03
C THR A 22 -7.23 3.14 0.22
N VAL A 23 -7.18 4.17 -0.62
CA VAL A 23 -8.19 5.23 -0.69
C VAL A 23 -8.91 5.10 -2.04
N THR A 24 -10.20 4.77 -2.01
CA THR A 24 -11.01 4.52 -3.21
C THR A 24 -12.50 4.63 -2.85
N SER A 25 -13.36 4.70 -3.86
CA SER A 25 -14.81 4.70 -3.71
C SER A 25 -15.42 3.30 -3.56
N LEU A 26 -14.60 2.23 -3.55
CA LEU A 26 -15.06 0.87 -3.29
C LEU A 26 -15.49 0.71 -1.83
N ALA A 27 -16.45 -0.17 -1.59
CA ALA A 27 -16.88 -0.53 -0.25
C ALA A 27 -15.74 -1.15 0.57
N ASN A 28 -15.68 -0.83 1.86
CA ASN A 28 -14.61 -1.26 2.76
C ASN A 28 -14.47 -2.79 2.79
N GLU A 29 -15.58 -3.52 2.76
CA GLU A 29 -15.62 -4.98 2.78
C GLU A 29 -14.90 -5.58 1.56
N VAL A 30 -15.00 -4.93 0.40
CA VAL A 30 -14.29 -5.35 -0.83
C VAL A 30 -12.78 -5.19 -0.64
N ILE A 31 -12.34 -4.05 -0.10
CA ILE A 31 -10.92 -3.74 0.13
C ILE A 31 -10.31 -4.71 1.16
N GLU A 32 -11.04 -4.96 2.25
CA GLU A 32 -10.66 -5.89 3.30
C GLU A 32 -10.59 -7.34 2.81
N SER A 33 -11.54 -7.76 1.96
CA SER A 33 -11.51 -9.08 1.32
C SER A 33 -10.25 -9.28 0.48
N ALA A 34 -9.74 -8.21 -0.14
CA ALA A 34 -8.49 -8.16 -0.88
C ALA A 34 -7.25 -7.98 0.02
N LYS A 35 -7.42 -8.06 1.35
CA LYS A 35 -6.37 -7.98 2.37
C LYS A 35 -5.63 -6.64 2.42
N MET A 36 -6.29 -5.56 2.02
CA MET A 36 -5.79 -4.18 2.13
C MET A 36 -6.57 -3.44 3.23
N LYS A 37 -6.01 -2.34 3.77
CA LYS A 37 -6.64 -1.49 4.79
C LYS A 37 -7.38 -0.31 4.13
N PRO A 38 -8.70 -0.15 4.30
CA PRO A 38 -9.42 0.96 3.73
C PRO A 38 -9.14 2.27 4.48
N TYR A 39 -9.15 3.38 3.73
CA TYR A 39 -9.10 4.75 4.22
C TYR A 39 -10.03 5.64 3.39
N ASN A 40 -10.59 6.66 4.03
CA ASN A 40 -11.49 7.61 3.38
C ASN A 40 -10.75 8.70 2.58
N ASP A 41 -9.54 9.07 3.03
CA ASP A 41 -8.73 10.11 2.43
C ASP A 41 -7.23 9.85 2.59
N ILE A 42 -6.43 10.53 1.76
CA ILE A 42 -4.98 10.33 1.69
C ILE A 42 -4.27 10.90 2.92
N GLN A 43 -4.76 12.00 3.50
CA GLN A 43 -4.10 12.68 4.61
C GLN A 43 -4.14 11.79 5.86
N SER A 44 -5.33 11.28 6.22
CA SER A 44 -5.51 10.34 7.32
C SER A 44 -4.66 9.07 7.14
N ALA A 45 -4.57 8.56 5.92
CA ALA A 45 -3.72 7.41 5.60
C ALA A 45 -2.23 7.72 5.78
N LEU A 46 -1.76 8.91 5.40
CA LEU A 46 -0.36 9.28 5.56
C LEU A 46 0.01 9.53 7.03
N ASP A 47 -0.85 10.22 7.77
CA ASP A 47 -0.64 10.55 9.19
C ASP A 47 -0.54 9.29 10.06
N ASP A 48 -1.43 8.32 9.84
CA ASP A 48 -1.37 7.02 10.50
C ASP A 48 -0.08 6.26 10.15
N ALA A 49 0.37 6.31 8.88
CA ALA A 49 1.58 5.63 8.46
C ALA A 49 2.80 6.22 9.19
N ILE A 50 2.91 7.55 9.22
CA ILE A 50 3.93 8.28 9.96
C ILE A 50 3.92 7.88 11.44
N ALA A 51 2.74 7.82 12.07
CA ALA A 51 2.60 7.41 13.46
C ALA A 51 3.06 5.96 13.70
N VAL A 52 2.78 5.03 12.78
CA VAL A 52 3.24 3.63 12.85
C VAL A 52 4.76 3.56 12.83
N PHE A 53 5.43 4.27 11.91
CA PHE A 53 6.90 4.29 11.84
C PHE A 53 7.52 4.94 13.08
N ARG A 54 6.99 6.06 13.56
CA ARG A 54 7.46 6.73 14.78
C ARG A 54 7.33 5.85 16.02
N LYS A 55 6.23 5.11 16.16
CA LYS A 55 6.04 4.13 17.26
C LYS A 55 7.07 3.01 17.25
N ARG A 56 7.66 2.71 16.08
CA ARG A 56 8.76 1.76 15.92
C ARG A 56 10.15 2.40 16.10
N GLY A 57 10.22 3.66 16.51
CA GLY A 57 11.47 4.40 16.68
C GLY A 57 12.17 4.73 15.35
N GLN A 58 11.43 4.76 14.24
CA GLN A 58 11.98 4.99 12.90
C GLN A 58 11.64 6.39 12.41
N GLU A 59 12.58 7.02 11.71
CA GLU A 59 12.34 8.27 10.98
C GLU A 59 11.62 7.96 9.66
N PRO A 60 10.36 8.38 9.46
CA PRO A 60 9.60 8.05 8.26
C PRO A 60 10.17 8.76 7.04
N LYS A 61 10.34 8.03 5.94
CA LYS A 61 10.68 8.58 4.63
C LYS A 61 9.54 8.34 3.66
N VAL A 62 9.19 9.35 2.87
CA VAL A 62 8.06 9.29 1.94
C VAL A 62 8.58 9.39 0.50
N VAL A 63 8.14 8.46 -0.34
CA VAL A 63 8.30 8.52 -1.79
C VAL A 63 6.92 8.70 -2.39
N VAL A 64 6.72 9.78 -3.15
CA VAL A 64 5.45 10.08 -3.82
C VAL A 64 5.57 9.74 -5.29
N MET A 65 4.64 8.92 -5.80
CA MET A 65 4.56 8.54 -7.21
C MET A 65 3.15 8.85 -7.73
N PRO A 66 2.93 10.04 -8.34
CA PRO A 66 1.59 10.48 -8.78
C PRO A 66 0.92 9.55 -9.81
N ASN A 67 1.71 8.86 -10.63
CA ASN A 67 1.24 7.83 -11.56
C ASN A 67 1.95 6.49 -11.30
N GLY A 68 1.34 5.62 -10.51
CA GLY A 68 1.93 4.31 -10.21
C GLY A 68 1.71 3.23 -11.26
N GLY A 69 0.71 3.39 -12.15
CA GLY A 69 0.37 2.37 -13.15
C GLY A 69 1.19 2.47 -14.44
N GLY A 70 1.65 3.67 -14.78
CA GLY A 70 2.40 3.96 -16.01
C GLY A 70 3.90 4.16 -15.80
N CYS A 71 4.41 4.00 -14.58
CA CYS A 71 5.81 4.25 -14.26
C CYS A 71 6.52 2.96 -13.80
N VAL A 72 7.79 2.83 -14.16
CA VAL A 72 8.68 1.77 -13.65
C VAL A 72 9.70 2.45 -12.73
N PRO A 73 9.60 2.31 -11.41
CA PRO A 73 10.55 2.93 -10.49
C PRO A 73 11.94 2.28 -10.67
N TYR A 74 12.95 3.12 -10.86
CA TYR A 74 14.35 2.72 -10.93
C TYR A 74 15.08 3.23 -9.69
N ILE A 75 15.83 2.35 -9.03
CA ILE A 75 16.70 2.72 -7.92
C ILE A 75 18.07 3.03 -8.52
N SER A 76 18.45 4.30 -8.58
CA SER A 76 19.83 4.71 -8.86
C SER A 76 20.58 4.87 -7.54
N THR A 77 21.60 4.04 -7.32
CA THR A 77 22.64 4.37 -6.34
C THR A 77 23.55 5.47 -6.89
N PRO A 78 24.09 6.37 -6.04
CA PRO A 78 25.12 7.32 -6.45
C PRO A 78 26.37 6.64 -7.01
#